data_AF-A0A1S2LXY0-F1
#
_entry.id   AF-A0A1S2LXY0-F1
#
_cell.length_a   1.000
_cell.length_b   1.000
_cell.length_c   1.000
_cell.angle_alpha   90.00
_cell.angle_beta   90.00
_cell.angle_gamma   90.00
#
_symmetry.space_group_name_H-M   'P 1'
#
loop_
_entity.id
_entity.type
_entity.pdbx_description
1 polymer ?
#
loop_
_entity_poly.entity_id
_entity_poly.type
_entity_poly.pdbx_seq_one_letter_code
_entity_poly.pdbx_strand_id
1 'polypeptide(L)'
;MPKQNKSFMPLSEDEKTELVTKYEFVVNYYAYRYRYLDLDIDDVKGWGYLGLVHAINKYELNREEDFKGLAFYHVKTEIYRVYFKKGANRSKKTTSLNSELFDNGEGSIENTLADEDSLLYFEIKQIAEEALFEESNLLKKINMDYLFTAKELGDLSKEYKIQEAKLKRILRRGQGLIKSHLYQNEIIVDYASKPTEERKKKEKIINHKEIPIKDFGKIRYLSRHYSNVLQENDIAILLNTSAYMVQQLLDYPTYTYLTSKPDSSIKEKAMRYIKKKYPETIPSEVTCYKEVYA
;
A
#
# COMPACT_ATOMS: atom_id res chain seq x y z
N MET A 1 21.52 40.37 -12.65
CA MET A 1 22.58 39.64 -13.40
C MET A 1 21.92 38.50 -14.15
N PRO A 2 21.92 38.50 -15.49
CA PRO A 2 21.41 37.36 -16.25
C PRO A 2 22.33 36.16 -16.00
N LYS A 3 21.76 35.05 -15.51
CA LYS A 3 22.49 33.78 -15.39
C LYS A 3 22.94 33.42 -16.80
N GLN A 4 24.24 33.31 -17.00
CA GLN A 4 24.81 32.76 -18.22
C GLN A 4 24.14 31.40 -18.46
N ASN A 5 23.38 31.28 -19.55
CA ASN A 5 22.92 29.99 -20.04
C ASN A 5 24.19 29.18 -20.31
N LYS A 6 24.52 28.23 -19.42
CA LYS A 6 25.53 27.21 -19.70
C LYS A 6 25.10 26.59 -21.03
N SER A 7 25.95 26.76 -22.04
CA SER A 7 25.79 26.20 -23.37
C SER A 7 25.38 24.73 -23.23
N PHE A 8 24.15 24.42 -23.62
CA PHE A 8 23.63 23.06 -23.65
C PHE A 8 24.40 22.31 -24.72
N MET A 9 25.43 21.58 -24.31
CA MET A 9 26.22 20.75 -25.21
C MET A 9 25.71 19.31 -25.05
N PRO A 10 24.99 18.77 -26.05
CA PRO A 10 24.52 17.39 -26.01
C PRO A 10 25.73 16.43 -25.93
N LEU A 11 25.53 15.25 -25.35
CA LEU A 11 26.55 14.20 -25.37
C LEU A 11 26.76 13.72 -26.81
N SER A 12 27.99 13.33 -27.13
CA SER A 12 28.23 12.61 -28.38
C SER A 12 27.56 11.23 -28.34
N GLU A 13 27.31 10.65 -29.51
CA GLU A 13 26.76 9.30 -29.58
C GLU A 13 27.68 8.25 -28.94
N ASP A 14 29.00 8.46 -28.99
CA ASP A 14 29.97 7.60 -28.33
C ASP A 14 29.85 7.67 -26.80
N GLU A 15 29.73 8.88 -26.23
CA GLU A 15 29.53 9.08 -24.78
C GLU A 15 28.22 8.44 -24.30
N LYS A 16 27.14 8.55 -25.09
CA LYS A 16 25.86 7.90 -24.77
C LYS A 16 26.00 6.39 -24.78
N THR A 17 26.68 5.85 -25.81
CA THR A 17 26.91 4.41 -25.94
C THR A 17 27.73 3.88 -24.75
N GLU A 18 28.80 4.59 -24.35
CA GLU A 18 29.58 4.24 -23.16
C GLU A 18 28.73 4.21 -21.88
N LEU A 19 27.85 5.20 -21.68
CA LEU A 19 26.94 5.22 -20.53
C LEU A 19 25.95 4.05 -20.57
N VAL A 20 25.43 3.69 -21.73
CA VAL A 20 24.54 2.53 -21.88
C VAL A 20 25.27 1.25 -21.51
N THR A 21 26.43 0.99 -22.11
CA THR A 21 27.22 -0.23 -21.84
C THR A 21 27.65 -0.31 -20.37
N LYS A 22 28.09 0.81 -19.78
CA LYS A 22 28.54 0.85 -18.39
C LYS A 22 27.43 0.55 -17.38
N TYR A 23 26.19 0.94 -17.68
CA TYR A 23 25.05 0.80 -16.76
C TYR A 23 24.01 -0.25 -17.19
N GLU A 24 24.29 -1.03 -18.23
CA GLU A 24 23.50 -2.21 -18.63
C GLU A 24 23.23 -3.17 -17.45
N PHE A 25 24.18 -3.31 -16.53
CA PHE A 25 23.99 -4.15 -15.34
C PHE A 25 22.80 -3.70 -14.47
N VAL A 26 22.43 -2.41 -14.47
CA VAL A 26 21.28 -1.87 -13.74
C VAL A 26 19.97 -2.32 -14.38
N VAL A 27 19.93 -2.33 -15.72
CA VAL A 27 18.82 -2.87 -16.51
C VAL A 27 18.65 -4.35 -16.21
N ASN A 28 19.74 -5.13 -16.29
CA ASN A 28 19.72 -6.55 -15.96
C ASN A 28 19.27 -6.79 -14.51
N TYR A 29 19.83 -6.05 -13.54
CA TYR A 29 19.47 -6.17 -12.12
C TYR A 29 17.97 -6.01 -11.89
N TYR A 30 17.35 -4.96 -12.43
CA TYR A 30 15.92 -4.75 -12.26
C TYR A 30 15.08 -5.69 -13.13
N ALA A 31 15.49 -5.98 -14.36
CA ALA A 31 14.75 -6.89 -15.23
C ALA A 31 14.67 -8.31 -14.64
N TYR A 32 15.77 -8.84 -14.09
CA TYR A 32 15.75 -10.13 -13.40
C TYR A 32 14.96 -10.09 -12.08
N ARG A 33 14.98 -8.96 -11.36
CA ARG A 33 14.17 -8.77 -10.16
C ARG A 33 12.66 -8.72 -10.46
N TYR A 34 12.27 -8.27 -11.64
CA TYR A 34 10.88 -8.13 -12.07
C TYR A 34 10.43 -9.21 -13.09
N ARG A 35 11.24 -10.24 -13.32
CA ARG A 35 11.00 -11.33 -14.29
C ARG A 35 9.79 -12.22 -13.97
N TYR A 36 9.27 -12.18 -12.74
CA TYR A 36 8.32 -13.19 -12.24
C TYR A 36 6.85 -13.02 -12.67
N LEU A 37 6.57 -12.31 -13.77
CA LEU A 37 5.21 -11.86 -14.10
C LEU A 37 4.86 -12.05 -15.58
N ASP A 38 4.84 -13.29 -16.08
CA ASP A 38 4.36 -13.67 -17.43
C ASP A 38 4.80 -12.73 -18.57
N LEU A 39 6.03 -12.24 -18.50
CA LEU A 39 6.59 -11.27 -19.43
C LEU A 39 7.95 -11.78 -19.87
N ASP A 40 8.20 -11.64 -21.17
CA ASP A 40 9.50 -11.96 -21.73
C ASP A 40 10.56 -11.10 -21.04
N ILE A 41 11.65 -11.73 -20.61
CA ILE A 41 12.75 -11.04 -19.96
C ILE A 41 13.37 -10.00 -20.90
N ASP A 42 13.36 -10.24 -22.20
CA ASP A 42 13.89 -9.32 -23.19
C ASP A 42 12.98 -8.10 -23.37
N ASP A 43 11.66 -8.25 -23.22
CA ASP A 43 10.71 -7.14 -23.16
C ASP A 43 10.98 -6.25 -21.94
N VAL A 44 11.17 -6.87 -20.76
CA VAL A 44 11.43 -6.14 -19.52
C VAL A 44 12.78 -5.41 -19.59
N LYS A 45 13.81 -6.03 -20.16
CA LYS A 45 15.09 -5.37 -20.43
C LYS A 45 14.91 -4.20 -21.41
N GLY A 46 14.12 -4.37 -22.46
CA GLY A 46 13.78 -3.31 -23.40
C GLY A 46 13.21 -2.07 -22.71
N TRP A 47 12.31 -2.24 -21.73
CA TRP A 47 11.79 -1.10 -20.94
C TRP A 47 12.83 -0.51 -20.00
N GLY A 48 13.68 -1.35 -19.42
CA GLY A 48 14.81 -0.87 -18.64
C GLY A 48 15.75 0.01 -19.47
N TYR A 49 16.04 -0.36 -20.71
CA TYR A 49 16.83 0.47 -21.62
C TYR A 49 16.16 1.79 -21.97
N LEU A 50 14.83 1.82 -22.14
CA LEU A 50 14.09 3.09 -22.28
C LEU A 50 14.28 3.99 -21.04
N GLY A 51 14.27 3.42 -19.84
CA GLY A 51 14.57 4.14 -18.61
C GLY A 51 16.01 4.67 -18.58
N LEU A 52 16.97 3.91 -19.11
CA LEU A 52 18.35 4.34 -19.23
C LEU A 52 18.51 5.52 -20.21
N VAL A 53 17.79 5.50 -21.33
CA VAL A 53 17.73 6.63 -22.28
C VAL A 53 17.15 7.88 -21.61
N HIS A 54 16.10 7.74 -20.80
CA HIS A 54 15.57 8.86 -20.02
C HIS A 54 16.59 9.41 -19.01
N ALA A 55 17.40 8.53 -18.38
CA ALA A 55 18.48 8.97 -17.49
C ALA A 55 19.55 9.77 -18.24
N ILE A 56 19.92 9.35 -19.46
CA ILE A 56 20.87 10.05 -20.33
C ILE A 56 20.34 11.44 -20.70
N ASN A 57 19.11 11.52 -21.18
CA ASN A 57 18.50 12.81 -21.55
C ASN A 57 18.44 13.77 -20.35
N LYS A 58 18.17 13.25 -19.14
CA LYS A 58 18.15 14.07 -17.92
C LYS A 58 19.55 14.52 -17.51
N TYR A 59 20.54 13.64 -17.65
CA TYR A 59 21.93 13.96 -17.37
C TYR A 59 22.50 14.99 -18.37
N GLU A 60 22.07 14.97 -19.64
CA GLU A 60 22.42 16.02 -20.61
C GLU A 60 21.91 17.40 -20.18
N LEU A 61 20.71 17.46 -19.58
CA LEU A 61 20.13 18.70 -19.05
C LEU A 61 20.86 19.19 -17.79
N ASN A 62 21.43 18.28 -17.00
CA ASN A 62 22.16 18.61 -15.78
C ASN A 62 23.28 17.62 -15.46
N ARG A 63 24.48 17.86 -16.01
CA ARG A 63 25.65 16.99 -15.83
C ARG A 63 26.24 16.99 -14.41
N GLU A 64 25.72 17.80 -13.49
CA GLU A 64 26.12 17.81 -12.09
C GLU A 64 25.41 16.71 -11.27
N GLU A 65 24.36 16.08 -11.80
CA GLU A 65 23.64 14.99 -11.14
C GLU A 65 24.39 13.65 -11.24
N ASP A 66 24.33 12.84 -10.17
CA ASP A 66 24.90 11.49 -10.20
C ASP A 66 24.15 10.60 -11.19
N PHE A 67 24.82 10.28 -12.30
CA PHE A 67 24.25 9.43 -13.34
C PHE A 67 23.85 8.05 -12.82
N LYS A 68 24.59 7.49 -11.84
CA LYS A 68 24.23 6.19 -11.26
C LYS A 68 22.87 6.27 -10.57
N GLY A 69 22.66 7.24 -9.70
CA GLY A 69 21.36 7.50 -9.08
C GLY A 69 20.24 7.69 -10.10
N LEU A 70 20.50 8.44 -11.17
CA LEU A 70 19.55 8.64 -12.27
C LEU A 70 19.21 7.34 -13.00
N ALA A 71 20.22 6.54 -13.35
CA ALA A 71 20.04 5.25 -14.01
C ALA A 71 19.19 4.31 -13.15
N PHE A 72 19.51 4.15 -11.86
CA PHE A 72 18.73 3.30 -10.95
C PHE A 72 17.27 3.77 -10.82
N TYR A 73 17.06 5.08 -10.67
CA TYR A 73 15.73 5.66 -10.55
C TYR A 73 14.89 5.47 -11.83
N HIS A 74 15.42 5.88 -12.99
CA HIS A 74 14.66 5.88 -14.24
C HIS A 74 14.47 4.47 -14.81
N VAL A 75 15.45 3.57 -14.71
CA VAL A 75 15.31 2.16 -15.12
C VAL A 75 14.20 1.48 -14.32
N LYS A 76 14.23 1.61 -12.98
CA LYS A 76 13.18 1.06 -12.11
C LYS A 76 11.82 1.67 -12.44
N THR A 77 11.76 3.00 -12.55
CA THR A 77 10.50 3.71 -12.78
C THR A 77 9.89 3.36 -14.12
N GLU A 78 10.70 3.19 -15.18
CA GLU A 78 10.21 2.86 -16.51
C GLU A 78 9.70 1.41 -16.59
N ILE A 79 10.46 0.46 -16.06
CA ILE A 79 10.01 -0.94 -15.95
C ILE A 79 8.71 -1.01 -15.16
N TYR A 80 8.64 -0.34 -14.00
CA TYR A 80 7.43 -0.27 -13.18
C TYR A 80 6.29 0.37 -13.99
N ARG A 81 6.47 1.57 -14.54
CA ARG A 81 5.45 2.29 -15.31
C ARG A 81 4.87 1.45 -16.45
N VAL A 82 5.71 0.80 -17.25
CA VAL A 82 5.25 -0.03 -18.37
C VAL A 82 4.60 -1.31 -17.86
N TYR A 83 5.13 -1.91 -16.80
CA TYR A 83 4.50 -3.05 -16.13
C TYR A 83 3.08 -2.72 -15.66
N PHE A 84 2.85 -1.59 -14.98
CA PHE A 84 1.52 -1.18 -14.53
C PHE A 84 0.64 -0.67 -15.68
N LYS A 85 1.20 -0.03 -16.70
CA LYS A 85 0.43 0.43 -17.87
C LYS A 85 -0.03 -0.75 -18.75
N LYS A 86 0.82 -1.76 -18.93
CA LYS A 86 0.43 -3.02 -19.57
C LYS A 86 -0.41 -3.89 -18.62
N GLY A 87 -0.22 -3.79 -17.31
CA GLY A 87 -1.04 -4.39 -16.26
C GLY A 87 -2.49 -3.86 -16.25
N ALA A 88 -2.65 -2.55 -16.38
CA ALA A 88 -3.95 -1.88 -16.51
C ALA A 88 -4.66 -2.24 -17.83
N ASN A 89 -3.91 -2.42 -18.92
CA ASN A 89 -4.48 -2.97 -20.17
C ASN A 89 -4.64 -4.51 -20.14
N ARG A 90 -3.97 -5.19 -19.20
CA ARG A 90 -4.17 -6.59 -18.80
C ARG A 90 -5.27 -6.74 -17.73
N SER A 91 -6.09 -5.71 -17.47
CA SER A 91 -7.43 -5.95 -16.89
C SER A 91 -8.30 -6.85 -17.80
N LYS A 92 -7.78 -7.20 -18.98
CA LYS A 92 -8.22 -8.31 -19.83
C LYS A 92 -7.13 -9.38 -20.00
N LYS A 93 -6.42 -9.78 -18.93
CA LYS A 93 -5.63 -11.03 -18.94
C LYS A 93 -6.67 -12.14 -19.08
N THR A 94 -6.85 -12.63 -20.31
CA THR A 94 -7.68 -13.79 -20.59
C THR A 94 -7.06 -14.98 -19.88
N THR A 95 -7.61 -15.31 -18.72
CA THR A 95 -7.31 -16.56 -18.03
C THR A 95 -7.72 -17.71 -18.95
N SER A 96 -6.81 -18.65 -19.20
CA SER A 96 -7.14 -19.83 -20.00
C SER A 96 -8.27 -20.57 -19.29
N LEU A 97 -9.34 -20.89 -20.02
CA LEU A 97 -10.45 -21.71 -19.52
C LEU A 97 -9.96 -23.07 -19.00
N ASN A 98 -8.79 -23.51 -19.46
CA ASN A 98 -8.15 -24.78 -19.11
C ASN A 98 -7.23 -24.69 -17.90
N SER A 99 -7.18 -23.57 -17.17
CA SER A 99 -6.42 -23.49 -15.92
C SER A 99 -7.09 -24.39 -14.87
N GLU A 100 -6.32 -25.26 -14.22
CA GLU A 100 -6.81 -26.14 -13.14
C GLU A 100 -7.17 -25.30 -11.89
N LEU A 101 -8.35 -25.53 -11.31
CA LEU A 101 -8.87 -24.79 -10.14
C LEU A 101 -8.27 -25.25 -8.81
N PHE A 102 -7.85 -26.51 -8.72
CA PHE A 102 -7.35 -27.13 -7.50
C PHE A 102 -6.06 -27.90 -7.79
N ASP A 103 -5.12 -27.91 -6.85
CA ASP A 103 -3.84 -28.67 -6.91
C ASP A 103 -4.03 -30.20 -7.08
N ASN A 104 -5.28 -30.67 -7.07
CA ASN A 104 -5.67 -32.06 -7.17
C ASN A 104 -6.14 -32.45 -8.59
N GLY A 105 -6.12 -31.53 -9.56
CA GLY A 105 -6.51 -31.80 -10.94
C GLY A 105 -8.02 -31.90 -11.19
N GLU A 106 -8.86 -31.54 -10.21
CA GLU A 106 -10.32 -31.48 -10.40
C GLU A 106 -10.74 -30.04 -10.74
N GLY A 107 -11.54 -29.86 -11.80
CA GLY A 107 -12.15 -28.58 -12.17
C GLY A 107 -11.30 -27.68 -13.09
N SER A 108 -11.83 -27.33 -14.25
CA SER A 108 -11.37 -26.25 -15.13
C SER A 108 -12.17 -24.97 -14.88
N ILE A 109 -11.59 -23.79 -15.09
CA ILE A 109 -12.27 -22.48 -14.90
C ILE A 109 -13.61 -22.43 -15.63
N GLU A 110 -13.72 -23.11 -16.77
CA GLU A 110 -14.95 -23.27 -17.53
C GLU A 110 -16.13 -23.84 -16.71
N ASN A 111 -15.85 -24.71 -15.74
CA ASN A 111 -16.88 -25.34 -14.89
C ASN A 111 -17.36 -24.46 -13.73
N THR A 112 -16.69 -23.32 -13.48
CA THR A 112 -16.95 -22.45 -12.32
C THR A 112 -17.46 -21.06 -12.72
N LEU A 113 -17.64 -20.81 -14.03
CA LEU A 113 -18.10 -19.53 -14.59
C LEU A 113 -19.57 -19.15 -14.28
N ALA A 114 -20.26 -19.89 -13.41
CA ALA A 114 -21.62 -19.57 -13.00
C ALA A 114 -21.69 -18.55 -11.85
N ASP A 115 -20.57 -18.23 -11.19
CA ASP A 115 -20.55 -17.38 -9.99
C ASP A 115 -19.56 -16.21 -10.12
N GLU A 116 -20.07 -14.97 -10.19
CA GLU A 116 -19.27 -13.74 -10.16
C GLU A 116 -18.35 -13.66 -8.92
N ASP A 117 -18.77 -14.27 -7.81
CA ASP A 117 -18.02 -14.34 -6.56
C ASP A 117 -16.70 -15.13 -6.70
N SER A 118 -16.65 -16.12 -7.59
CA SER A 118 -15.44 -16.91 -7.83
C SER A 118 -14.37 -16.09 -8.54
N LEU A 119 -14.76 -15.29 -9.54
CA LEU A 119 -13.84 -14.38 -10.27
C LEU A 119 -13.22 -13.34 -9.33
N LEU A 120 -14.05 -12.73 -8.47
CA LEU A 120 -13.60 -11.73 -7.50
C LEU A 120 -12.61 -12.34 -6.48
N TYR A 121 -12.84 -13.58 -6.05
CA TYR A 121 -11.93 -14.31 -5.15
C TYR A 121 -10.53 -14.49 -5.77
N PHE A 122 -10.45 -14.83 -7.06
CA PHE A 122 -9.18 -14.98 -7.77
C PHE A 122 -8.41 -13.67 -7.90
N GLU A 123 -9.11 -12.58 -8.23
CA GLU A 123 -8.51 -11.25 -8.33
C GLU A 123 -7.91 -10.82 -6.98
N ILE A 124 -8.66 -11.01 -5.88
CA ILE A 124 -8.19 -10.68 -4.53
C ILE A 124 -6.98 -11.53 -4.13
N LYS A 125 -7.00 -12.83 -4.45
CA LYS A 125 -5.87 -13.73 -4.19
C LYS A 125 -4.61 -13.28 -4.91
N GLN A 126 -4.72 -12.95 -6.20
CA GLN A 126 -3.58 -12.46 -6.99
C GLN A 126 -3.01 -11.15 -6.43
N ILE A 127 -3.87 -10.20 -6.06
CA ILE A 127 -3.42 -8.92 -5.48
C ILE A 127 -2.68 -9.13 -4.15
N ALA A 128 -3.15 -10.06 -3.31
CA ALA A 128 -2.47 -10.41 -2.07
C ALA A 128 -1.09 -11.04 -2.34
N GLU A 129 -0.97 -11.87 -3.38
CA GLU A 129 0.31 -12.46 -3.77
C GLU A 129 1.31 -11.44 -4.31
N GLU A 130 0.83 -10.50 -5.12
CA GLU A 130 1.63 -9.39 -5.65
C GLU A 130 2.13 -8.47 -4.53
N ALA A 131 1.29 -8.22 -3.53
CA ALA A 131 1.67 -7.40 -2.38
C ALA A 131 2.76 -8.04 -1.51
N LEU A 132 2.83 -9.37 -1.47
CA LEU A 132 3.78 -10.14 -0.67
C LEU A 132 5.03 -10.53 -1.45
N PHE A 133 5.29 -9.94 -2.63
CA PHE A 133 6.38 -10.39 -3.51
C PHE A 133 7.78 -10.30 -2.89
N GLU A 134 8.01 -9.38 -1.93
CA GLU A 134 9.30 -9.23 -1.23
C GLU A 134 9.42 -10.12 0.01
N GLU A 135 8.35 -10.79 0.42
CA GLU A 135 8.39 -11.71 1.56
C GLU A 135 9.00 -13.05 1.14
N SER A 136 9.62 -13.75 2.11
CA SER A 136 10.10 -15.10 1.84
C SER A 136 8.91 -16.04 1.55
N ASN A 137 9.14 -17.06 0.73
CA ASN A 137 8.09 -18.01 0.32
C ASN A 137 7.30 -18.58 1.50
N LEU A 138 7.98 -18.85 2.63
CA LEU A 138 7.34 -19.32 3.85
C LEU A 138 6.37 -18.29 4.44
N LEU A 139 6.78 -17.02 4.54
CA LEU A 139 5.96 -15.95 5.10
C LEU A 139 4.79 -15.60 4.17
N LYS A 140 5.04 -15.59 2.86
CA LYS A 140 4.00 -15.44 1.84
C LYS A 140 2.95 -16.55 2.01
N LYS A 141 3.37 -17.82 2.03
CA LYS A 141 2.47 -18.97 2.17
C LYS A 141 1.63 -18.91 3.45
N ILE A 142 2.25 -18.59 4.59
CA ILE A 142 1.55 -18.41 5.87
C ILE A 142 0.44 -17.35 5.79
N ASN A 143 0.73 -16.19 5.16
CA ASN A 143 -0.25 -15.13 5.01
C ASN A 143 -1.39 -15.53 4.06
N MET A 144 -1.07 -16.22 2.97
CA MET A 144 -2.08 -16.71 2.02
C MET A 144 -2.98 -17.77 2.66
N ASP A 145 -2.42 -18.75 3.35
CA ASP A 145 -3.20 -19.76 4.06
C ASP A 145 -4.13 -19.12 5.09
N TYR A 146 -3.63 -18.17 5.88
CA TYR A 146 -4.44 -17.46 6.87
C TYR A 146 -5.61 -16.68 6.26
N LEU A 147 -5.41 -16.07 5.09
CA LEU A 147 -6.43 -15.24 4.43
C LEU A 147 -7.46 -16.06 3.65
N PHE A 148 -7.04 -17.19 3.06
CA PHE A 148 -7.82 -17.88 2.03
C PHE A 148 -8.24 -19.31 2.38
N THR A 149 -7.77 -19.89 3.50
CA THR A 149 -8.06 -21.30 3.82
C THR A 149 -8.85 -21.51 5.12
N ALA A 150 -9.41 -20.45 5.70
CA ALA A 150 -10.16 -20.46 6.97
C ALA A 150 -9.43 -21.08 8.18
N LYS A 151 -8.12 -21.37 8.04
CA LYS A 151 -7.29 -21.95 9.10
C LYS A 151 -7.12 -20.97 10.26
N GLU A 152 -7.31 -21.46 11.48
CA GLU A 152 -7.07 -20.65 12.67
C GLU A 152 -5.58 -20.55 13.01
N LEU A 153 -5.22 -19.59 13.86
CA LEU A 153 -3.83 -19.37 14.30
C LEU A 153 -3.21 -20.61 14.93
N GLY A 154 -3.99 -21.41 15.67
CA GLY A 154 -3.52 -22.63 16.32
C GLY A 154 -3.14 -23.71 15.31
N ASP A 155 -3.90 -23.83 14.22
CA ASP A 155 -3.63 -24.81 13.16
C ASP A 155 -2.40 -24.44 12.36
N LEU A 156 -2.30 -23.16 11.98
CA LEU A 156 -1.11 -22.62 11.32
C LEU A 156 0.15 -22.73 12.20
N SER A 157 0.03 -22.50 13.51
CA SER A 157 1.13 -22.63 14.47
C SER A 157 1.70 -24.06 14.47
N LYS A 158 0.80 -25.07 14.47
CA LYS A 158 1.17 -26.49 14.41
C LYS A 158 1.76 -26.86 13.05
N GLU A 159 1.09 -26.48 11.96
CA GLU A 159 1.47 -26.80 10.58
C GLU A 159 2.87 -26.26 10.24
N TYR A 160 3.10 -24.98 10.54
CA TYR A 160 4.36 -24.32 10.23
C TYR A 160 5.41 -24.47 11.33
N LYS A 161 5.08 -25.09 12.47
CA LYS A 161 5.94 -25.25 13.64
C LYS A 161 6.49 -23.91 14.14
N ILE A 162 5.65 -22.89 14.15
CA ILE A 162 5.98 -21.52 14.55
C ILE A 162 5.13 -21.14 15.76
N GLN A 163 5.75 -20.66 16.83
CA GLN A 163 5.03 -20.14 17.99
C GLN A 163 4.00 -19.08 17.58
N GLU A 164 2.79 -19.16 18.13
CA GLU A 164 1.68 -18.25 17.80
C GLU A 164 2.05 -16.77 17.92
N ALA A 165 2.86 -16.39 18.91
CA ALA A 165 3.32 -15.02 19.07
C ALA A 165 4.15 -14.53 17.87
N LYS A 166 5.00 -15.41 17.31
CA LYS A 166 5.79 -15.14 16.11
C LYS A 166 4.90 -15.17 14.86
N LEU A 167 3.95 -16.10 14.79
CA LEU A 167 2.96 -16.17 13.72
C LEU A 167 2.12 -14.88 13.62
N LYS A 168 1.61 -14.37 14.75
CA LYS A 168 0.88 -13.09 14.82
C LYS A 168 1.69 -11.92 14.27
N ARG A 169 3.01 -11.89 14.50
CA ARG A 169 3.90 -10.85 13.93
C ARG A 169 4.05 -10.99 12.43
N ILE A 170 4.19 -12.21 11.92
CA ILE A 170 4.27 -12.52 10.49
C ILE A 170 3.00 -12.07 9.78
N LEU A 171 1.84 -12.43 10.33
CA LEU A 171 0.54 -12.09 9.76
C LEU A 171 0.29 -10.57 9.79
N ARG A 172 0.60 -9.91 10.90
CA ARG A 172 0.48 -8.44 10.99
C ARG A 172 1.35 -7.74 9.94
N ARG A 173 2.55 -8.25 9.68
CA ARG A 173 3.46 -7.70 8.66
C ARG A 173 2.90 -7.92 7.26
N GLY A 174 2.51 -9.15 6.91
CA GLY A 174 1.99 -9.44 5.57
C GLY A 174 0.69 -8.71 5.27
N GLN A 175 -0.23 -8.63 6.24
CA GLN A 175 -1.42 -7.78 6.13
C GLN A 175 -1.07 -6.30 5.91
N GLY A 176 -0.02 -5.79 6.56
CA GLY A 176 0.48 -4.43 6.34
C GLY A 176 0.98 -4.21 4.91
N LEU A 177 1.66 -5.20 4.32
CA LEU A 177 2.14 -5.15 2.94
C LEU A 177 0.98 -5.21 1.94
N ILE A 178 0.03 -6.12 2.14
CA ILE A 178 -1.21 -6.22 1.35
C ILE A 178 -1.96 -4.90 1.36
N LYS A 179 -2.17 -4.31 2.55
CA LYS A 179 -2.83 -3.00 2.68
C LYS A 179 -2.05 -1.88 1.98
N SER A 180 -0.73 -1.85 2.13
CA SER A 180 0.11 -0.84 1.46
C SER A 180 0.05 -0.97 -0.07
N HIS A 181 0.04 -2.20 -0.58
CA HIS A 181 -0.02 -2.48 -2.00
C HIS A 181 -1.38 -2.10 -2.58
N LEU A 182 -2.48 -2.46 -1.90
CA LEU A 182 -3.83 -2.05 -2.27
C LEU A 182 -3.98 -0.52 -2.32
N TYR A 183 -3.33 0.19 -1.38
CA TYR A 183 -3.31 1.66 -1.38
C TYR A 183 -2.48 2.26 -2.53
N GLN A 184 -1.28 1.71 -2.78
CA GLN A 184 -0.38 2.19 -3.85
C GLN A 184 -0.95 1.99 -5.25
N ASN A 185 -1.82 0.99 -5.42
CA ASN A 185 -2.51 0.70 -6.68
C ASN A 185 -3.90 1.34 -6.76
N GLU A 186 -4.21 2.32 -5.90
CA GLU A 186 -5.47 3.06 -5.86
C GLU A 186 -6.74 2.22 -5.63
N ILE A 187 -6.58 0.93 -5.29
CA ILE A 187 -7.69 0.01 -4.98
C ILE A 187 -8.44 0.47 -3.71
N ILE A 188 -7.76 1.16 -2.78
CA ILE A 188 -8.33 1.63 -1.50
C ILE A 188 -8.57 3.16 -1.44
N VAL A 189 -8.24 3.93 -2.48
CA VAL A 189 -8.27 5.41 -2.37
C VAL A 189 -9.68 6.00 -2.47
N ASP A 190 -10.61 5.32 -3.15
CA ASP A 190 -11.97 5.84 -3.39
C ASP A 190 -13.02 5.40 -2.33
N TYR A 191 -12.73 4.36 -1.55
CA TYR A 191 -13.76 3.74 -0.71
C TYR A 191 -14.11 4.53 0.56
N ALA A 192 -13.16 5.28 1.13
CA ALA A 192 -13.35 5.98 2.41
C ALA A 192 -13.72 7.47 2.26
N SER A 193 -13.25 8.14 1.21
CA SER A 193 -13.29 9.60 1.04
C SER A 193 -14.54 10.11 0.30
N LYS A 194 -15.18 9.28 -0.53
CA LYS A 194 -16.39 9.64 -1.31
C LYS A 194 -17.38 8.47 -1.44
N PRO A 195 -18.07 8.06 -0.37
CA PRO A 195 -19.09 7.02 -0.46
C PRO A 195 -20.19 7.41 -1.48
N THR A 196 -20.59 6.46 -2.33
CA THR A 196 -21.68 6.65 -3.31
C THR A 196 -23.03 6.92 -2.62
N GLU A 197 -23.97 7.57 -3.30
CA GLU A 197 -25.31 7.87 -2.73
C GLU A 197 -26.08 6.62 -2.31
N GLU A 198 -25.97 5.54 -3.08
CA GLU A 198 -26.55 4.23 -2.74
C GLU A 198 -25.96 3.69 -1.45
N ARG A 199 -24.65 3.85 -1.26
CA ARG A 199 -23.96 3.39 -0.06
C ARG A 199 -24.25 4.27 1.15
N LYS A 200 -24.36 5.60 0.97
CA LYS A 200 -24.82 6.51 2.02
C LYS A 200 -26.20 6.11 2.54
N LYS A 201 -27.11 5.70 1.64
CA LYS A 201 -28.44 5.18 2.02
C LYS A 201 -28.35 3.83 2.73
N LYS A 202 -27.57 2.88 2.21
CA LYS A 202 -27.40 1.52 2.77
C LYS A 202 -26.79 1.55 4.18
N GLU A 203 -25.72 2.30 4.35
CA GLU A 203 -24.95 2.36 5.60
C GLU A 203 -25.39 3.51 6.53
N LYS A 204 -26.46 4.23 6.17
CA LYS A 204 -27.00 5.37 6.95
C LYS A 204 -25.93 6.42 7.27
N ILE A 205 -25.10 6.75 6.28
CA ILE A 205 -24.02 7.73 6.43
C ILE A 205 -24.63 9.13 6.40
N ILE A 206 -24.62 9.81 7.54
CA ILE A 206 -25.17 11.17 7.70
C ILE A 206 -24.00 12.16 7.87
N ASN A 207 -24.09 13.33 7.23
CA ASN A 207 -23.13 14.44 7.36
C ASN A 207 -21.66 14.06 7.09
N HIS A 208 -21.40 13.24 6.07
CA HIS A 208 -20.04 12.88 5.67
C HIS A 208 -19.26 14.10 5.17
N LYS A 209 -18.13 14.38 5.82
CA LYS A 209 -17.17 15.40 5.40
C LYS A 209 -15.78 14.80 5.38
N GLU A 210 -15.07 15.05 4.29
CA GLU A 210 -13.69 14.63 4.14
C GLU A 210 -12.82 15.30 5.22
N ILE A 211 -11.93 14.52 5.80
CA ILE A 211 -11.00 15.00 6.82
C ILE A 211 -9.71 15.39 6.11
N PRO A 212 -9.20 16.63 6.30
CA PRO A 212 -7.91 17.02 5.76
C PRO A 212 -6.80 16.10 6.28
N ILE A 213 -5.85 15.77 5.41
CA ILE A 213 -4.68 14.92 5.72
C ILE A 213 -3.99 15.31 7.04
N LYS A 214 -3.82 16.61 7.30
CA LYS A 214 -3.20 17.14 8.53
C LYS A 214 -3.95 16.76 9.81
N ASP A 215 -5.24 16.47 9.71
CA ASP A 215 -6.12 16.16 10.83
C ASP A 215 -6.21 14.65 11.11
N PHE A 216 -5.62 13.80 10.27
CA PHE A 216 -5.54 12.34 10.53
C PHE A 216 -4.85 12.02 11.85
N GLY A 217 -3.84 12.81 12.23
CA GLY A 217 -3.14 12.69 13.51
C GLY A 217 -4.05 12.88 14.73
N LYS A 218 -5.17 13.60 14.56
CA LYS A 218 -6.16 13.82 15.62
C LYS A 218 -7.01 12.58 15.88
N ILE A 219 -7.39 11.82 14.84
CA ILE A 219 -8.08 10.53 15.00
C ILE A 219 -7.19 9.57 15.79
N ARG A 220 -5.92 9.46 15.37
CA ARG A 220 -4.92 8.61 16.02
C ARG A 220 -4.70 9.00 17.47
N TYR A 221 -4.63 10.30 17.76
CA TYR A 221 -4.52 10.83 19.12
C TYR A 221 -5.74 10.47 19.97
N LEU A 222 -6.96 10.73 19.47
CA LEU A 222 -8.20 10.48 20.21
C LEU A 222 -8.42 8.99 20.49
N SER A 223 -8.27 8.16 19.46
CA SER A 223 -8.37 6.71 19.57
C SER A 223 -7.37 6.15 20.59
N ARG A 224 -6.12 6.65 20.59
CA ARG A 224 -5.09 6.13 21.51
C ARG A 224 -5.27 6.59 22.96
N HIS A 225 -5.66 7.84 23.19
CA HIS A 225 -5.65 8.44 24.53
C HIS A 225 -7.01 8.41 25.23
N TYR A 226 -8.09 8.14 24.49
CA TYR A 226 -9.45 8.17 25.00
C TYR A 226 -10.31 6.97 24.55
N SER A 227 -9.70 5.86 24.12
CA SER A 227 -10.41 4.65 23.65
C SER A 227 -11.41 4.07 24.67
N ASN A 228 -11.18 4.31 25.95
CA ASN A 228 -12.03 3.83 27.04
C ASN A 228 -13.30 4.67 27.25
N VAL A 229 -13.37 5.86 26.65
CA VAL A 229 -14.49 6.80 26.84
C VAL A 229 -15.12 7.21 25.51
N LEU A 230 -14.30 7.52 24.50
CA LEU A 230 -14.77 8.00 23.20
C LEU A 230 -14.93 6.84 22.22
N GLN A 231 -16.16 6.70 21.69
CA GLN A 231 -16.47 5.80 20.58
C GLN A 231 -16.26 6.51 19.23
N GLU A 232 -16.33 5.77 18.12
CA GLU A 232 -16.13 6.32 16.76
C GLU A 232 -17.08 7.49 16.45
N ASN A 233 -18.33 7.39 16.91
CA ASN A 233 -19.32 8.46 16.81
C ASN A 233 -18.88 9.75 17.53
N ASP A 234 -18.22 9.63 18.68
CA ASP A 234 -17.73 10.78 19.43
C ASP A 234 -16.54 11.44 18.75
N ILE A 235 -15.63 10.63 18.23
CA ILE A 235 -14.48 11.10 17.44
C ILE A 235 -14.99 11.80 16.17
N ALA A 236 -16.03 11.27 15.54
CA ALA A 236 -16.63 11.88 14.35
C ALA A 236 -17.24 13.24 14.64
N ILE A 237 -17.95 13.40 15.77
CA ILE A 237 -18.48 14.69 16.23
C ILE A 237 -17.32 15.68 16.50
N LEU A 238 -16.27 15.23 17.17
CA LEU A 238 -15.10 16.06 17.50
C LEU A 238 -14.38 16.56 16.24
N LEU A 239 -14.39 15.78 15.16
CA LEU A 239 -13.71 16.10 13.91
C LEU A 239 -14.64 16.59 12.80
N ASN A 240 -15.93 16.75 13.09
CA ASN A 240 -16.95 17.22 12.14
C ASN A 240 -16.99 16.37 10.85
N THR A 241 -17.00 15.05 11.02
CA THR A 241 -17.09 14.06 9.94
C THR A 241 -18.15 13.00 10.28
N SER A 242 -18.23 11.92 9.50
CA SER A 242 -19.08 10.77 9.82
C SER A 242 -18.31 9.71 10.60
N ALA A 243 -19.02 8.95 11.44
CA ALA A 243 -18.46 7.79 12.13
C ALA A 243 -17.92 6.73 11.16
N TYR A 244 -18.57 6.60 10.01
CA TYR A 244 -18.06 5.81 8.88
C TYR A 244 -16.63 6.21 8.49
N MET A 245 -16.34 7.50 8.32
CA MET A 245 -14.98 7.95 7.94
C MET A 245 -13.94 7.63 9.02
N VAL A 246 -14.31 7.78 10.29
CA VAL A 246 -13.44 7.45 11.42
C VAL A 246 -13.17 5.94 11.44
N GLN A 247 -14.22 5.13 11.35
CA GLN A 247 -14.13 3.67 11.33
C GLN A 247 -13.28 3.18 10.16
N GLN A 248 -13.51 3.69 8.94
CA GLN A 248 -12.71 3.35 7.77
C GLN A 248 -11.22 3.67 7.97
N LEU A 249 -10.88 4.81 8.57
CA LEU A 249 -9.47 5.16 8.85
C LEU A 249 -8.84 4.32 9.97
N LEU A 250 -9.65 3.80 10.92
CA LEU A 250 -9.18 2.92 11.98
C LEU A 250 -9.01 1.47 11.49
N ASP A 251 -9.98 0.94 10.75
CA ASP A 251 -10.01 -0.42 10.22
C ASP A 251 -9.05 -0.58 9.02
N TYR A 252 -8.94 0.48 8.22
CA TYR A 252 -8.12 0.56 7.00
C TYR A 252 -7.19 1.80 7.03
N PRO A 253 -6.15 1.80 7.88
CA PRO A 253 -5.21 2.92 8.00
C PRO A 253 -4.52 3.23 6.66
N THR A 254 -4.68 4.44 6.13
CA THR A 254 -3.96 4.90 4.93
C THR A 254 -2.50 5.23 5.26
N TYR A 255 -1.60 5.23 4.25
CA TYR A 255 -0.20 5.64 4.44
C TYR A 255 -0.09 6.99 5.14
N THR A 256 -0.86 7.97 4.66
CA THR A 256 -0.91 9.31 5.21
C THR A 256 -1.34 9.32 6.69
N TYR A 257 -2.33 8.48 7.07
CA TYR A 257 -2.76 8.33 8.46
C TYR A 257 -1.66 7.69 9.32
N LEU A 258 -0.99 6.65 8.81
CA LEU A 258 0.11 5.99 9.52
C LEU A 258 1.32 6.91 9.76
N THR A 259 1.61 7.79 8.80
CA THR A 259 2.69 8.79 8.90
C THR A 259 2.29 10.05 9.63
N SER A 260 1.00 10.25 9.92
CA SER A 260 0.53 11.43 10.65
C SER A 260 1.10 11.44 12.07
N LYS A 261 1.69 12.58 12.45
CA LYS A 261 2.20 12.80 13.80
C LYS A 261 1.01 13.00 14.75
N PRO A 262 1.05 12.46 15.98
CA PRO A 262 0.02 12.74 16.98
C PRO A 262 -0.10 14.25 17.19
N ASP A 263 -1.32 14.76 17.05
CA ASP A 263 -1.63 16.17 17.25
C ASP A 263 -2.51 16.34 18.48
N SER A 264 -1.94 16.96 19.53
CA SER A 264 -2.62 17.22 20.79
C SER A 264 -3.52 18.46 20.76
N SER A 265 -3.62 19.18 19.64
CA SER A 265 -4.51 20.34 19.50
C SER A 265 -6.00 20.00 19.73
N ILE A 266 -6.37 18.73 19.59
CA ILE A 266 -7.73 18.23 19.81
C ILE A 266 -8.04 17.91 21.29
N LYS A 267 -7.02 17.88 22.16
CA LYS A 267 -7.12 17.45 23.57
C LYS A 267 -8.17 18.23 24.36
N GLU A 268 -8.13 19.56 24.32
CA GLU A 268 -9.08 20.39 25.08
C GLU A 268 -10.52 20.22 24.61
N LYS A 269 -10.71 20.01 23.29
CA LYS A 269 -12.03 19.77 22.71
C LYS A 269 -12.58 18.43 23.18
N ALA A 270 -11.75 17.39 23.20
CA ALA A 270 -12.11 16.08 23.73
C ALA A 270 -12.46 16.14 25.22
N MET A 271 -11.64 16.80 26.03
CA MET A 271 -11.90 16.95 27.47
C MET A 271 -13.20 17.71 27.77
N ARG A 272 -13.47 18.80 27.03
CA ARG A 272 -14.75 19.53 27.16
C ARG A 272 -15.94 18.66 26.77
N TYR A 273 -15.80 17.87 25.71
CA TYR A 273 -16.84 16.96 25.27
C TYR A 273 -17.12 15.84 26.28
N ILE A 274 -16.06 15.19 26.80
CA ILE A 274 -16.16 14.13 27.81
C ILE A 274 -16.84 14.66 29.08
N LYS A 275 -16.38 15.81 29.61
CA LYS A 275 -17.00 16.43 30.80
C LYS A 275 -18.49 16.70 30.63
N LYS A 276 -18.92 17.02 29.41
CA LYS A 276 -20.33 17.30 29.08
C LYS A 276 -21.16 16.03 28.89
N LYS A 277 -20.65 15.05 28.13
CA LYS A 277 -21.41 13.88 27.70
C LYS A 277 -21.28 12.68 28.65
N TYR A 278 -20.14 12.54 29.32
CA TYR A 278 -19.84 11.46 30.24
C TYR A 278 -19.30 12.03 31.58
N PRO A 279 -20.12 12.77 32.34
CA PRO A 279 -19.70 13.40 33.59
C PRO A 279 -19.29 12.38 34.68
N GLU A 280 -19.79 11.16 34.59
CA GLU A 280 -19.54 10.05 35.52
C GLU A 280 -18.13 9.43 35.35
N THR A 281 -17.50 9.59 34.18
CA THR A 281 -16.21 8.96 33.81
C THR A 281 -15.04 9.94 33.80
N ILE A 282 -15.12 11.04 34.56
CA ILE A 282 -13.99 11.97 34.73
C ILE A 282 -12.78 11.15 35.16
N PRO A 283 -11.70 11.07 34.35
CA PRO A 283 -10.54 10.30 34.73
C PRO A 283 -9.96 10.96 35.97
N SER A 284 -10.08 10.28 37.11
CA SER A 284 -9.25 10.54 38.28
C SER A 284 -7.80 10.63 37.80
N GLU A 285 -7.18 11.77 38.07
CA GLU A 285 -5.86 12.25 37.65
C GLU A 285 -4.99 11.23 36.90
N VAL A 286 -4.76 11.48 35.60
CA VAL A 286 -3.73 10.76 34.85
C VAL A 286 -2.38 11.15 35.43
N THR A 287 -1.84 10.31 36.31
CA THR A 287 -0.47 10.42 36.82
C THR A 287 0.49 10.30 35.63
N CYS A 288 1.06 11.43 35.21
CA CYS A 288 2.16 11.42 34.26
C CYS A 288 3.40 10.86 34.95
N TYR A 289 3.79 9.62 34.63
CA TYR A 289 5.15 9.16 34.93
C TYR A 289 6.12 10.03 34.11
N LYS A 290 6.87 10.89 34.79
CA LYS A 290 8.11 11.44 34.25
C LYS A 290 9.12 10.29 34.19
N GLU A 291 9.64 10.00 33.00
CA GLU A 291 10.88 9.25 32.89
C GLU A 291 11.96 10.02 33.66
N VAL A 292 12.45 9.41 34.74
CA VAL A 292 13.70 9.80 35.38
C VAL A 292 14.78 9.09 34.58
N TYR A 293 15.52 9.83 33.75
CA TYR A 293 16.78 9.35 33.21
C TYR A 293 17.76 9.16 34.39
N ALA A 294 18.25 7.93 34.53
CA ALA A 294 19.48 7.60 35.24
C ALA A 294 20.49 7.09 34.20
#